data_AF-A0A391NVK2-F1
#
_entry.id   AF-A0A391NVK2-F1
#
_cell.length_a   1.000
_cell.length_b   1.000
_cell.length_c   1.000
_cell.angle_alpha   90.00
_cell.angle_beta   90.00
_cell.angle_gamma   90.00
#
_symmetry.space_group_name_H-M   'P 1'
#
loop_
_entity.id
_entity.type
_entity.pdbx_description
1 polymer ?
#
loop_
_entity_poly.entity_id
_entity_poly.type
_entity_poly.pdbx_seq_one_letter_code
_entity_poly.pdbx_strand_id
1 'polypeptide(L)'
;DVDEQGAPMYTVLDSSVFEVCLETQGRGGMWTPLSLPGCDAETGVCAQTMSLDLVTPYVTSPLVASDVPGHYSASIDIPDKYAVFKYNLDIDVPGLSRLRWQEPVAVRPAKRDHLPAHPLGSGVPIVCYALTVALACLVPVVVVCAKRDTEREKETTDKKND
;
A
#
# COMPACT_ATOMS: atom_id res chain seq x y z
N ASP A 1 9.24 2.12 7.02
CA ASP A 1 8.98 1.52 8.33
C ASP A 1 9.51 0.10 8.38
N VAL A 2 10.66 -0.10 9.00
CA VAL A 2 11.26 -1.43 9.23
C VAL A 2 11.13 -1.68 10.72
N ASP A 3 10.36 -2.69 11.13
CA ASP A 3 10.37 -3.14 12.53
C ASP A 3 11.76 -3.71 12.86
N GLU A 4 12.15 -3.73 14.14
CA GLU A 4 13.47 -4.14 14.67
C GLU A 4 13.94 -5.58 14.31
N GLN A 5 13.24 -6.27 13.40
CA GLN A 5 13.52 -7.61 12.90
C GLN A 5 13.78 -7.66 11.38
N GLY A 6 13.84 -6.53 10.68
CA GLY A 6 14.34 -6.46 9.30
C GLY A 6 13.43 -7.01 8.20
N ALA A 7 12.22 -7.50 8.52
CA ALA A 7 11.25 -7.93 7.52
C ALA A 7 10.48 -6.71 6.95
N PRO A 8 10.38 -6.55 5.62
CA PRO A 8 9.56 -5.52 5.01
C PRO A 8 8.08 -5.75 5.38
N MET A 9 7.43 -4.70 5.89
CA MET A 9 6.01 -4.74 6.23
C MET A 9 5.17 -4.22 5.08
N TYR A 10 4.42 -5.10 4.45
CA TYR A 10 3.50 -4.75 3.38
C TYR A 10 2.16 -4.30 3.94
N THR A 11 1.56 -3.33 3.26
CA THR A 11 0.18 -2.90 3.47
C THR A 11 -0.71 -3.38 2.32
N VAL A 12 -2.02 -3.44 2.56
CA VAL A 12 -2.98 -3.70 1.48
C VAL A 12 -2.80 -2.69 0.34
N LEU A 13 -2.91 -3.16 -0.90
CA LEU A 13 -2.72 -2.36 -2.12
C LEU A 13 -1.27 -1.92 -2.41
N ASP A 14 -0.28 -2.41 -1.65
CA ASP A 14 1.12 -2.30 -2.07
C ASP A 14 1.44 -3.23 -3.23
N SER A 15 2.52 -2.95 -3.96
CA SER A 15 3.13 -3.89 -4.88
C SER A 15 4.45 -4.42 -4.31
N SER A 16 4.73 -5.69 -4.58
CA SER A 16 5.95 -6.37 -4.14
C SER A 16 6.66 -6.96 -5.35
N VAL A 17 7.98 -6.83 -5.39
CA VAL A 17 8.82 -7.48 -6.40
C VAL A 17 9.63 -8.53 -5.70
N PHE A 18 9.46 -9.77 -6.13
CA PHE A 18 10.26 -10.90 -5.69
C PHE A 18 11.34 -11.18 -6.73
N GLU A 19 12.56 -11.44 -6.28
CA GLU A 19 13.68 -11.82 -7.11
C GLU A 19 14.29 -13.12 -6.60
N VAL A 20 14.61 -14.04 -7.51
CA VAL A 20 15.22 -15.32 -7.19
C VAL A 20 16.31 -15.65 -8.19
N CYS A 21 17.42 -16.20 -7.69
CA CYS A 21 18.44 -16.82 -8.51
C CYS A 21 18.28 -18.34 -8.43
N LEU A 22 18.19 -18.98 -9.58
CA LEU A 22 18.03 -20.42 -9.72
C LEU A 22 19.28 -21.01 -10.35
N GLU A 23 19.85 -21.99 -9.67
CA GLU A 23 21.02 -22.74 -10.13
C GLU A 23 20.72 -24.23 -10.10
N THR A 24 21.36 -24.97 -10.99
CA THR A 24 21.33 -26.43 -11.00
C THR A 24 22.75 -26.98 -10.90
N GLN A 25 22.88 -28.11 -10.22
CA GLN A 25 24.17 -28.78 -10.07
C GLN A 25 24.44 -29.66 -11.30
N GLY A 26 25.44 -29.28 -12.10
CA GLY A 26 25.84 -30.00 -13.30
C GLY A 26 26.67 -31.25 -13.02
N ARG A 27 26.97 -32.01 -14.09
CA ARG A 27 27.91 -33.14 -14.03
C ARG A 27 29.32 -32.60 -13.74
N GLY A 28 29.86 -32.94 -12.56
CA GLY A 28 31.12 -32.39 -12.05
C GLY A 28 30.97 -31.50 -10.82
N GLY A 29 29.74 -31.32 -10.31
CA GLY A 29 29.49 -30.64 -9.04
C GLY A 29 29.49 -29.11 -9.10
N MET A 30 29.76 -28.53 -10.27
CA MET A 30 29.67 -27.08 -10.50
C MET A 30 28.20 -26.64 -10.58
N TRP A 31 27.91 -25.52 -9.94
CA TRP A 31 26.63 -24.84 -10.03
C TRP A 31 26.58 -24.01 -11.31
N THR A 32 25.51 -24.16 -12.08
CA THR A 32 25.28 -23.39 -13.31
C THR A 32 23.89 -22.77 -13.27
N PRO A 33 23.71 -21.55 -13.81
CA PRO A 33 22.39 -20.92 -13.90
C PRO A 33 21.36 -21.83 -14.54
N LEU A 34 20.18 -21.94 -13.93
CA LEU A 34 19.09 -22.74 -14.45
C LEU A 34 18.23 -21.91 -15.41
N SER A 35 18.06 -22.40 -16.64
CA SER A 35 17.07 -21.87 -17.58
C SER A 35 15.75 -22.60 -17.44
N LEU A 36 14.71 -21.90 -17.00
CA LEU A 36 13.36 -22.45 -16.90
C LEU A 36 12.75 -22.77 -18.27
N PRO A 37 12.09 -23.93 -18.43
CA PRO A 37 11.43 -24.29 -19.67
C PRO A 37 10.14 -23.48 -19.86
N GLY A 38 9.87 -23.09 -21.11
CA GLY A 38 8.65 -22.35 -21.46
C GLY A 38 8.71 -20.85 -21.15
N CYS A 39 9.91 -20.28 -21.05
CA CYS A 39 10.08 -18.83 -21.10
C CYS A 39 10.00 -18.35 -22.55
N ASP A 40 9.15 -17.36 -22.80
CA ASP A 40 9.06 -16.67 -24.08
C ASP A 40 10.34 -15.85 -24.32
N ALA A 41 10.92 -15.97 -25.51
CA ALA A 41 12.14 -15.29 -25.89
C ALA A 41 11.93 -13.79 -26.13
N GLU A 42 10.71 -13.36 -26.49
CA GLU A 42 10.42 -11.95 -26.75
C GLU A 42 10.10 -11.18 -25.46
N THR A 43 9.30 -11.78 -24.58
CA THR A 43 8.83 -11.11 -23.35
C THR A 43 9.55 -11.54 -22.07
N GLY A 44 10.31 -12.65 -22.10
CA GLY A 44 10.97 -13.22 -20.93
C GLY A 44 10.02 -13.91 -19.95
N VAL A 45 8.71 -13.95 -20.23
CA VAL A 45 7.70 -14.51 -19.33
C VAL A 45 7.75 -16.03 -19.37
N CYS A 46 7.85 -16.64 -18.20
CA CYS A 46 7.96 -18.09 -18.01
C CYS A 46 6.63 -18.72 -17.60
N ALA A 47 6.47 -20.01 -17.91
CA ALA A 47 5.27 -20.78 -17.53
C ALA A 47 5.15 -20.99 -16.01
N GLN A 48 6.27 -20.92 -15.28
CA GLN A 48 6.30 -21.04 -13.83
C GLN A 48 5.84 -19.74 -13.19
N THR A 49 5.11 -19.87 -12.08
CA THR A 49 4.52 -18.74 -11.38
C THR A 49 4.99 -18.72 -9.93
N MET A 50 4.95 -17.53 -9.36
CA MET A 50 5.01 -17.30 -7.93
C MET A 50 3.60 -16.98 -7.45
N SER A 51 3.21 -17.53 -6.30
CA SER A 51 1.91 -17.24 -5.71
C SER A 51 2.02 -16.64 -4.32
N LEU A 52 1.02 -15.83 -4.00
CA LEU A 52 0.75 -15.37 -2.65
C LEU A 52 -0.46 -16.15 -2.12
N ASP A 53 -0.22 -17.03 -1.16
CA ASP A 53 -1.18 -17.99 -0.65
C ASP A 53 -1.69 -17.58 0.73
N LEU A 54 -2.97 -17.83 1.03
CA LEU A 54 -3.51 -17.74 2.39
C LEU A 54 -3.82 -19.14 2.95
N VAL A 55 -4.75 -19.82 2.28
CA VAL A 55 -5.04 -21.25 2.42
C VAL A 55 -4.88 -21.92 1.06
N THR A 56 -5.35 -21.23 0.02
CA THR A 56 -5.13 -21.51 -1.40
C THR A 56 -4.43 -20.31 -2.05
N PRO A 57 -3.90 -20.48 -3.28
CA PRO A 57 -3.36 -19.36 -4.05
C PRO A 57 -4.39 -18.25 -4.18
N TYR A 58 -4.01 -17.04 -3.78
CA TYR A 58 -4.87 -15.85 -3.81
C TYR A 58 -4.50 -14.96 -4.99
N VAL A 59 -3.20 -14.70 -5.16
CA VAL A 59 -2.63 -14.01 -6.33
C VAL A 59 -1.55 -14.90 -6.91
N THR A 60 -1.49 -14.99 -8.23
CA THR A 60 -0.44 -15.70 -8.97
C THR A 60 0.16 -14.75 -9.98
N SER A 61 1.48 -14.69 -10.04
CA SER A 61 2.21 -13.88 -11.01
C SER A 61 3.24 -14.74 -11.73
N PRO A 62 3.37 -14.64 -13.06
CA PRO A 62 4.40 -15.37 -13.77
C PRO A 62 5.80 -14.87 -13.42
N LEU A 63 6.76 -15.77 -13.45
CA LEU A 63 8.16 -15.39 -13.38
C LEU A 63 8.58 -14.76 -14.71
N VAL A 64 9.38 -13.71 -14.64
CA VAL A 64 10.00 -13.04 -15.78
C VAL A 64 11.49 -13.21 -15.66
N ALA A 65 12.13 -13.70 -16.72
CA ALA A 65 13.58 -13.82 -16.79
C ALA A 65 14.21 -12.42 -16.84
N SER A 66 15.24 -12.21 -16.03
CA SER A 66 16.08 -11.01 -16.10
C SER A 66 17.14 -11.15 -17.19
N ASP A 67 17.81 -10.04 -17.53
CA ASP A 67 19.00 -10.04 -18.39
C ASP A 67 20.16 -10.90 -17.84
N VAL A 68 20.18 -11.18 -16.53
CA VAL A 68 21.20 -12.02 -15.89
C VAL A 68 20.75 -13.49 -15.94
N PRO A 69 21.55 -14.42 -16.51
CA PRO A 69 21.17 -15.83 -16.59
C PRO A 69 20.87 -16.44 -15.22
N GLY A 70 19.75 -17.16 -15.12
CA GLY A 70 19.30 -17.80 -13.89
C GLY A 70 18.60 -16.87 -12.90
N HIS A 71 18.51 -15.56 -13.18
CA HIS A 71 17.76 -14.61 -12.37
C HIS A 71 16.35 -14.44 -12.90
N TYR A 72 15.39 -14.51 -11.99
CA TYR A 72 13.96 -14.39 -12.28
C TYR A 72 13.31 -13.43 -11.29
N SER A 73 12.29 -12.71 -11.75
CA SER A 73 11.49 -11.84 -10.89
C SER A 73 10.00 -12.07 -11.09
N ALA A 74 9.21 -11.76 -10.07
CA ALA A 74 7.75 -11.72 -10.15
C ALA A 74 7.25 -10.47 -9.43
N SER A 75 6.36 -9.72 -10.08
CA SER A 75 5.65 -8.60 -9.47
C SER A 75 4.30 -9.10 -8.95
N ILE A 76 4.06 -8.96 -7.65
CA ILE A 76 2.82 -9.39 -7.00
C ILE A 76 2.17 -8.17 -6.35
N ASP A 77 0.94 -7.88 -6.78
CA ASP A 77 0.09 -6.89 -6.14
C ASP A 77 -0.55 -7.50 -4.88
N ILE A 78 -0.36 -6.83 -3.75
CA ILE A 78 -0.86 -7.27 -2.45
C ILE A 78 -2.38 -7.06 -2.41
N PRO A 79 -3.18 -8.11 -2.11
CA PRO A 79 -4.63 -8.01 -2.19
C PRO A 79 -5.22 -7.07 -1.14
N ASP A 80 -6.46 -6.63 -1.36
CA ASP A 80 -7.26 -5.83 -0.43
C ASP A 80 -7.79 -6.65 0.78
N LYS A 81 -6.95 -7.54 1.30
CA LYS A 81 -7.25 -8.36 2.46
C LYS A 81 -6.03 -8.38 3.36
N TYR A 82 -6.19 -7.93 4.59
CA TYR A 82 -5.15 -8.04 5.60
C TYR A 82 -5.15 -9.45 6.20
N ALA A 83 -4.00 -10.11 6.16
CA ALA A 83 -3.79 -11.44 6.73
C ALA A 83 -2.29 -11.77 6.76
N VAL A 84 -1.95 -12.91 7.34
CA VAL A 84 -0.63 -13.52 7.13
C VAL A 84 -0.73 -14.41 5.90
N PHE A 85 -0.10 -13.99 4.81
CA PHE A 85 0.03 -14.77 3.59
C PHE A 85 1.34 -15.56 3.59
N LYS A 86 1.54 -16.36 2.56
CA LYS A 86 2.78 -17.05 2.27
C LYS A 86 3.14 -16.83 0.82
N TYR A 87 4.32 -16.29 0.56
CA TYR A 87 4.94 -16.44 -0.74
C TYR A 87 5.21 -17.92 -0.98
N ASN A 88 4.88 -18.42 -2.15
CA ASN A 88 5.06 -19.80 -2.53
C ASN A 88 5.65 -19.85 -3.94
N LEU A 89 6.83 -20.44 -4.05
CA LEU A 89 7.49 -20.72 -5.30
C LEU A 89 7.63 -22.24 -5.41
N ASP A 90 7.00 -22.82 -6.42
CA ASP A 90 7.00 -24.25 -6.66
C ASP A 90 7.40 -24.51 -8.11
N ILE A 91 8.62 -24.99 -8.29
CA ILE A 91 9.23 -25.23 -9.60
C ILE A 91 9.39 -26.73 -9.76
N ASP A 92 8.56 -27.29 -10.65
CA ASP A 92 8.60 -28.69 -11.03
C ASP A 92 9.00 -28.77 -12.51
N VAL A 93 10.29 -29.03 -12.76
CA VAL A 93 10.86 -29.17 -14.10
C VAL A 93 11.20 -30.64 -14.32
N PRO A 94 10.62 -31.31 -15.34
CA PRO A 94 10.92 -32.70 -15.63
C PRO A 94 12.42 -32.95 -15.81
N GLY A 95 12.96 -33.90 -15.07
CA GLY A 95 14.38 -34.25 -15.11
C GLY A 95 15.26 -33.48 -14.11
N LEU A 96 14.69 -32.55 -13.34
CA LEU A 96 15.35 -31.88 -12.22
C LEU A 96 14.63 -32.17 -10.89
N SER A 97 15.30 -31.87 -9.79
CA SER A 97 14.66 -31.90 -8.47
C SER A 97 13.62 -30.79 -8.37
N ARG A 98 12.43 -31.13 -7.85
CA ARG A 98 11.40 -30.14 -7.54
C ARG A 98 11.90 -29.19 -6.46
N LEU A 99 11.87 -27.89 -6.75
CA LEU A 99 12.21 -26.83 -5.81
C LEU A 99 10.91 -26.28 -5.22
N ARG A 100 10.81 -26.26 -3.89
CA ARG A 100 9.70 -25.62 -3.18
C ARG A 100 10.23 -24.68 -2.13
N TRP A 101 9.85 -23.42 -2.23
CA TRP A 101 10.23 -22.37 -1.30
C TRP A 101 8.97 -21.64 -0.81
N GLN A 102 8.91 -21.41 0.50
CA GLN A 102 7.78 -20.74 1.12
C GLN A 102 8.25 -19.78 2.20
N GLU A 103 7.74 -18.56 2.19
CA GLU A 103 8.05 -17.54 3.19
C GLU A 103 6.77 -16.86 3.68
N PRO A 104 6.51 -16.82 4.99
CA PRO A 104 5.36 -16.11 5.53
C PRO A 104 5.55 -14.60 5.42
N VAL A 105 4.49 -13.90 5.03
CA VAL A 105 4.47 -12.44 4.92
C VAL A 105 3.23 -11.87 5.60
N ALA A 106 3.43 -10.89 6.46
CA ALA A 106 2.33 -10.21 7.16
C ALA A 106 1.88 -8.98 6.37
N VAL A 107 0.63 -9.00 5.92
CA VAL A 107 -0.02 -7.86 5.24
C VAL A 107 -0.90 -7.13 6.23
N ARG A 108 -0.61 -5.86 6.46
CA ARG A 108 -1.34 -4.99 7.38
C ARG A 108 -2.41 -4.17 6.65
N PRO A 109 -3.50 -3.78 7.33
CA PRO A 109 -4.42 -2.80 6.76
C PRO A 109 -3.70 -1.46 6.53
N ALA A 110 -4.18 -0.68 5.57
CA ALA A 110 -3.66 0.66 5.32
C ALA A 110 -3.83 1.52 6.58
N LYS A 111 -2.79 2.27 6.95
CA LYS A 111 -2.90 3.24 8.05
C LYS A 111 -3.89 4.33 7.65
N ARG A 112 -4.55 4.93 8.63
CA ARG A 112 -5.51 6.03 8.42
C ARG A 112 -4.93 7.18 7.58
N ASP A 113 -3.64 7.42 7.68
CA ASP A 113 -2.93 8.48 6.97
C ASP A 113 -2.67 8.18 5.49
N HIS A 114 -2.80 6.91 5.08
CA HIS A 114 -2.71 6.46 3.68
C HIS A 114 -4.08 6.41 2.99
N LEU A 115 -5.16 6.63 3.74
CA LEU A 115 -6.47 6.82 3.13
C LEU A 115 -6.48 8.17 2.42
N PRO A 116 -7.15 8.28 1.26
CA PRO A 116 -7.32 9.57 0.60
C PRO A 116 -7.93 10.57 1.59
N ALA A 117 -7.17 11.64 1.87
CA ALA A 117 -7.59 12.67 2.80
C ALA A 117 -8.84 13.36 2.24
N HIS A 118 -9.98 13.08 2.88
CA HIS A 118 -11.33 13.44 2.46
C HIS A 118 -11.78 12.80 1.13
N PRO A 119 -13.04 12.33 1.02
CA PRO A 119 -13.55 11.83 -0.24
C PRO A 119 -13.57 12.99 -1.25
N LEU A 120 -12.63 12.93 -2.19
CA LEU A 120 -12.55 13.76 -3.38
C LEU A 120 -13.95 13.83 -4.02
N GLY A 121 -14.52 15.03 -4.08
CA GLY A 121 -15.84 15.31 -4.67
C GLY A 121 -17.03 15.24 -3.70
N SER A 122 -17.23 14.14 -2.95
CA SER A 122 -18.45 13.96 -2.14
C SER A 122 -18.40 14.57 -0.74
N GLY A 123 -17.20 14.90 -0.23
CA GLY A 123 -17.03 15.53 1.08
C GLY A 123 -17.23 17.05 1.08
N VAL A 124 -17.24 17.67 -0.10
CA VAL A 124 -17.35 19.13 -0.25
C VAL A 124 -18.63 19.70 0.38
N PRO A 125 -19.83 19.11 0.18
CA PRO A 125 -21.05 19.62 0.82
C PRO A 125 -20.97 19.60 2.34
N ILE A 126 -20.33 18.59 2.93
CA ILE A 126 -20.18 18.44 4.38
C ILE A 126 -19.26 19.53 4.94
N VAL A 127 -18.13 19.79 4.26
CA VAL A 127 -17.18 20.85 4.65
C VAL A 127 -17.83 22.23 4.50
N CYS A 128 -18.54 22.49 3.41
CA CYS A 128 -19.26 23.74 3.21
C CYS A 128 -20.33 23.96 4.29
N TYR A 129 -21.10 22.92 4.65
CA TYR A 129 -22.09 23.00 5.72
C TYR A 129 -21.44 23.27 7.09
N ALA A 130 -20.33 22.60 7.41
CA ALA A 130 -19.61 22.86 8.65
C ALA A 130 -19.11 24.31 8.74
N LEU A 131 -18.62 24.87 7.63
CA LEU A 131 -18.19 26.26 7.56
C LEU A 131 -19.36 27.25 7.68
N THR A 132 -20.51 26.98 7.05
CA THR A 132 -21.68 27.86 7.18
C THR A 132 -22.24 27.86 8.59
N VAL A 133 -22.27 26.70 9.27
CA VAL A 133 -22.66 26.62 10.68
C VAL A 133 -21.68 27.39 11.56
N ALA A 134 -20.36 27.22 11.36
CA ALA A 134 -19.35 27.96 12.11
C ALA A 134 -19.49 29.49 11.94
N LEU A 135 -19.72 29.95 10.70
CA LEU A 135 -19.98 31.35 10.41
C LEU A 135 -21.29 31.84 11.03
N ALA A 136 -22.36 31.05 10.94
CA ALA A 136 -23.66 31.37 11.54
C ALA A 136 -23.61 31.46 13.06
N CYS A 137 -22.71 30.73 13.72
CA CYS A 137 -22.45 30.87 15.15
C CYS A 137 -21.60 32.10 15.48
N LEU A 138 -20.64 32.47 14.62
CA LEU A 138 -19.73 33.60 14.86
C LEU A 138 -20.38 34.97 14.64
N VAL A 139 -21.15 35.13 13.56
CA VAL A 139 -21.80 36.41 13.20
C VAL A 139 -22.64 37.01 14.34
N PRO A 140 -23.57 36.29 15.01
CA PRO A 140 -24.36 36.87 16.08
C PRO A 140 -23.52 37.22 17.30
N VAL A 141 -22.44 36.48 17.60
CA VAL A 141 -21.52 36.81 18.70
C VAL A 141 -20.84 38.15 18.42
N VAL A 142 -20.32 38.35 17.22
CA VAL A 142 -19.68 39.62 16.83
C VAL A 142 -20.68 40.78 16.87
N VAL A 143 -21.90 40.59 16.34
CA VAL A 143 -22.94 41.63 16.34
C VAL A 143 -23.36 42.00 17.76
N VAL A 144 -23.53 41.03 18.66
CA VAL A 144 -23.89 41.29 20.06
C VAL A 144 -22.77 42.02 20.79
N CYS A 145 -21.51 41.62 20.59
CA CYS A 145 -20.36 42.32 21.18
C CYS A 145 -20.27 43.76 20.67
N ALA A 146 -20.33 43.99 19.36
CA ALA A 146 -20.27 45.33 18.78
C ALA A 146 -21.42 46.24 19.24
N LYS A 147 -22.64 45.69 19.37
CA LYS A 147 -23.79 46.44 19.90
C LYS A 147 -23.58 46.85 21.36
N ARG A 148 -23.06 45.95 22.20
CA ARG A 148 -22.75 46.23 23.61
C ARG A 148 -21.65 47.30 23.75
N ASP A 149 -20.65 47.27 22.88
CA ASP A 149 -19.59 48.28 22.89
C ASP A 149 -20.12 49.67 22.52
N THR A 150 -21.02 49.74 21.52
CA THR A 150 -21.67 51.00 21.12
C THR A 150 -22.62 51.54 22.20
N GLU A 151 -23.36 50.66 22.89
CA GLU A 151 -24.23 51.05 24.01
C GLU A 151 -23.41 51.58 25.20
N ARG A 152 -22.26 50.96 25.50
CA ARG A 152 -21.32 51.46 26.53
C ARG A 152 -20.73 52.82 26.22
N GLU A 153 -20.33 53.08 24.97
CA GLU A 153 -19.80 54.39 24.57
C GLU A 153 -20.86 55.50 24.72
N LYS A 154 -22.13 55.22 24.38
CA LYS A 154 -23.22 56.18 24.56
C LYS A 154 -23.46 56.53 26.03
N GLU A 155 -23.48 55.55 26.93
CA GLU A 155 -23.64 55.78 28.37
C GLU A 155 -22.52 56.63 28.98
N THR A 156 -21.27 56.49 28.50
CA THR A 156 -20.15 57.31 28.97
C THR A 156 -20.19 58.75 28.47
N THR A 157 -20.85 58.99 27.32
CA THR A 157 -20.93 60.33 26.73
C THR A 157 -22.04 61.15 27.38
N ASP A 158 -23.18 60.53 27.70
CA ASP A 158 -24.28 61.20 28.40
C ASP A 158 -23.91 61.60 29.84
N LYS A 159 -23.17 60.76 30.58
CA LYS A 159 -22.68 61.09 31.93
C LYS A 159 -21.65 62.24 31.98
N LYS A 160 -21.11 62.67 30.85
CA LYS A 160 -20.13 63.76 30.77
C LYS A 160 -20.78 65.11 30.45
N ASN A 161 -22.07 65.10 30.07
CA ASN A 161 -22.85 66.28 29.72
C ASN A 161 -23.85 66.71 30.81
N ASP A 162 -23.94 65.95 31.91
CA ASP A 162 -24.56 66.34 33.19
C ASP A 162 -23.47 66.86 34.16
#